data_AF-A0A3D4JIG6-F1
#
_entry.id   AF-A0A3D4JIG6-F1
#
_cell.length_a   1.000
_cell.length_b   1.000
_cell.length_c   1.000
_cell.angle_alpha   90.00
_cell.angle_beta   90.00
_cell.angle_gamma   90.00
#
_symmetry.space_group_name_H-M   'P 1'
#
loop_
_entity.id
_entity.type
_entity.pdbx_description
1 polymer ?
#
loop_
_entity_poly.entity_id
_entity_poly.type
_entity_poly.pdbx_seq_one_letter_code
_entity_poly.pdbx_strand_id
1 'polypeptide(L)'
;TPEEVKQAVEEMRQSFPVWSGKSVKERCKILKKFQNLLIEKRDEISTIVSQDTGKNRQDSLIELFVSVDMLAQNRMNAPRWLKPERVSSGLYLFKKGIVEHRPHGVVVVISPWNYPLLI
;
A
#
# COMPACT_ATOMS: atom_id res chain seq x y z
N THR A 1 -17.75 -9.44 -13.91
CA THR A 1 -18.37 -10.77 -13.78
C THR A 1 -17.48 -11.67 -12.93
N PRO A 2 -17.96 -12.83 -12.46
CA PRO A 2 -17.10 -13.80 -11.77
C PRO A 2 -15.84 -14.21 -12.55
N GLU A 3 -15.94 -14.26 -13.89
CA GLU A 3 -14.83 -14.56 -14.79
C GLU A 3 -13.78 -13.44 -14.78
N GLU A 4 -14.20 -12.17 -14.86
CA GLU A 4 -13.28 -11.02 -14.79
C GLU A 4 -12.52 -10.97 -13.44
N VAL A 5 -13.18 -11.34 -12.34
CA VAL A 5 -12.51 -11.41 -11.02
C VAL A 5 -11.44 -12.49 -11.01
N LYS A 6 -11.73 -13.68 -11.55
CA LYS A 6 -10.74 -14.76 -11.67
C LYS A 6 -9.55 -14.34 -12.52
N GLN A 7 -9.82 -13.67 -13.64
CA GLN A 7 -8.78 -13.16 -14.54
C GLN A 7 -7.88 -12.13 -13.83
N ALA A 8 -8.46 -11.14 -13.16
CA ALA A 8 -7.69 -10.13 -12.45
C ALA A 8 -6.78 -10.73 -11.36
N VAL A 9 -7.28 -11.73 -10.61
CA VAL A 9 -6.47 -12.44 -9.60
C VAL A 9 -5.31 -13.19 -10.24
N GLU A 10 -5.53 -13.83 -11.39
CA GLU A 10 -4.49 -14.57 -12.10
C GLU A 10 -3.40 -13.64 -12.65
N GLU A 11 -3.78 -12.51 -13.25
CA GLU A 11 -2.83 -11.49 -13.72
C GLU A 11 -1.97 -10.93 -12.57
N MET A 12 -2.57 -10.69 -11.40
CA MET A 12 -1.85 -10.25 -10.20
C MET A 12 -0.90 -11.34 -9.68
N ARG A 13 -1.29 -12.62 -9.71
CA ARG A 13 -0.42 -13.74 -9.32
C ARG A 13 0.79 -13.87 -10.25
N GLN A 14 0.60 -13.72 -11.55
CA GLN A 14 1.68 -13.74 -12.54
C GLN A 14 2.65 -12.55 -12.36
N SER A 15 2.13 -11.40 -11.94
CA SER A 15 2.91 -10.19 -11.67
C SER A 15 3.62 -10.21 -10.29
N PHE A 16 3.17 -11.06 -9.36
CA PHE A 16 3.66 -11.09 -7.98
C PHE A 16 5.17 -11.36 -7.84
N PRO A 17 5.81 -12.26 -8.62
CA PRO A 17 7.26 -12.45 -8.56
C PRO A 17 8.04 -11.17 -8.87
N VAL A 18 7.58 -10.39 -9.85
CA VAL A 18 8.18 -9.10 -10.22
C VAL A 18 8.02 -8.08 -9.09
N TRP A 19 6.87 -8.06 -8.41
CA TRP A 19 6.63 -7.16 -7.29
C TRP A 19 7.40 -7.55 -6.03
N SER A 20 7.38 -8.83 -5.67
CA SER A 20 8.03 -9.36 -4.46
C SER A 20 9.56 -9.33 -4.54
N GLY A 21 10.13 -9.41 -5.76
CA GLY A 21 11.55 -9.24 -6.00
C GLY A 21 12.07 -7.79 -5.86
N LYS A 22 11.19 -6.79 -5.79
CA LYS A 22 11.61 -5.38 -5.59
C LYS A 22 12.05 -5.15 -4.15
N SER A 23 13.17 -4.46 -3.99
CA SER A 23 13.61 -3.96 -2.69
C SER A 23 12.56 -3.03 -2.07
N VAL A 24 12.56 -2.91 -0.74
CA VAL A 24 11.70 -1.94 -0.03
C VAL A 24 11.91 -0.53 -0.59
N LYS A 25 13.16 -0.15 -0.92
CA LYS A 25 13.49 1.15 -1.50
C LYS A 25 12.81 1.39 -2.85
N GLU A 26 12.78 0.39 -3.72
CA GLU A 26 12.10 0.50 -5.02
C GLU A 26 10.59 0.62 -4.87
N ARG A 27 9.99 -0.20 -4.00
CA ARG A 27 8.56 -0.09 -3.68
C ARG A 27 8.22 1.29 -3.12
N CYS A 28 9.04 1.82 -2.20
CA CYS A 28 8.88 3.18 -1.69
C CYS A 28 8.99 4.27 -2.77
N LYS A 29 9.84 4.09 -3.80
CA LYS A 29 9.91 5.03 -4.94
C LYS A 29 8.61 5.04 -5.74
N ILE A 30 8.02 3.87 -5.99
CA ILE A 30 6.74 3.74 -6.70
C ILE A 30 5.63 4.44 -5.89
N LEU A 31 5.55 4.16 -4.59
CA LEU A 31 4.59 4.81 -3.70
C LEU A 31 4.79 6.33 -3.63
N LYS A 32 6.03 6.83 -3.72
CA LYS A 32 6.28 8.27 -3.76
C LYS A 32 5.76 8.92 -5.05
N LYS A 33 5.91 8.25 -6.20
CA LYS A 33 5.33 8.72 -7.46
C LYS A 33 3.81 8.77 -7.38
N PHE A 34 3.21 7.71 -6.84
CA PHE A 34 1.76 7.65 -6.62
C PHE A 34 1.27 8.78 -5.69
N GLN A 35 1.97 9.01 -4.59
CA GLN A 35 1.69 10.14 -3.68
C GLN A 35 1.67 11.48 -4.41
N ASN A 36 2.66 11.73 -5.27
CA ASN A 36 2.75 12.99 -6.02
C ASN A 36 1.58 13.13 -7.02
N LEU A 37 1.19 12.05 -7.69
CA LEU A 37 0.05 12.04 -8.62
C LEU A 37 -1.27 12.36 -7.90
N LEU A 38 -1.49 11.83 -6.69
CA LEU A 38 -2.68 12.16 -5.89
C LEU A 38 -2.74 13.65 -5.55
N ILE A 39 -1.61 14.27 -5.20
CA ILE A 39 -1.54 15.70 -4.87
C ILE A 39 -1.74 16.56 -6.12
N GLU A 40 -1.15 16.17 -7.25
CA GLU A 40 -1.30 16.85 -8.54
C GLU A 40 -2.75 16.84 -9.00
N LYS A 41 -3.44 15.70 -8.83
CA LYS A 41 -4.83 15.48 -9.23
C LYS A 41 -5.86 15.77 -8.14
N ARG A 42 -5.46 16.41 -7.04
CA ARG A 42 -6.32 16.59 -5.85
C ARG A 42 -7.67 17.24 -6.15
N ASP A 43 -7.70 18.20 -7.06
CA ASP A 43 -8.93 18.94 -7.38
C ASP A 43 -9.91 18.03 -8.13
N GLU A 44 -9.44 17.33 -9.16
CA GLU A 44 -10.20 16.35 -9.92
C GLU A 44 -10.73 15.21 -9.03
N ILE A 45 -9.85 14.62 -8.22
CA ILE A 45 -10.22 13.54 -7.30
C ILE A 45 -11.25 14.04 -6.28
N SER A 46 -11.04 15.22 -5.69
CA SER A 46 -11.99 15.77 -4.71
C SER A 46 -13.37 15.99 -5.31
N THR A 47 -13.46 16.46 -6.55
CA THR A 47 -14.72 16.63 -7.25
C THR A 47 -15.45 15.32 -7.45
N ILE A 48 -14.75 14.26 -7.88
CA ILE A 48 -15.33 12.93 -8.07
C ILE A 48 -15.82 12.36 -6.73
N VAL A 49 -14.99 12.41 -5.69
CA VAL A 49 -15.39 11.91 -4.36
C VAL A 49 -16.60 12.67 -3.82
N SER A 50 -16.67 13.99 -3.99
CA SER A 50 -17.84 14.78 -3.59
C SER A 50 -19.10 14.36 -4.36
N GLN A 51 -18.98 14.08 -5.66
CA GLN A 51 -20.11 13.63 -6.50
C GLN A 51 -20.63 12.26 -6.06
N ASP A 52 -19.74 11.32 -5.77
CA ASP A 52 -20.11 9.95 -5.43
C ASP A 52 -20.62 9.80 -4.00
N THR A 53 -20.06 10.57 -3.05
CA THR A 53 -20.35 10.43 -1.62
C THR A 53 -21.33 11.47 -1.08
N GLY A 54 -21.62 12.53 -1.84
CA GLY A 54 -22.43 13.67 -1.40
C GLY A 54 -21.74 14.57 -0.37
N LYS A 55 -20.47 14.33 -0.03
CA LYS A 55 -19.67 15.20 0.84
C LYS A 55 -19.39 16.53 0.16
N ASN A 56 -19.18 17.58 0.96
CA ASN A 56 -18.67 18.82 0.42
C ASN A 56 -17.21 18.64 -0.06
N ARG A 57 -16.75 19.53 -0.95
CA ARG A 57 -15.39 19.48 -1.50
C ARG A 57 -14.29 19.58 -0.44
N GLN A 58 -14.52 20.31 0.65
CA GLN A 58 -13.53 20.46 1.72
C GLN A 58 -13.30 19.13 2.44
N ASP A 59 -14.37 18.41 2.77
CA ASP A 59 -14.29 17.09 3.40
C ASP A 59 -13.62 16.06 2.46
N SER A 60 -13.94 16.10 1.15
CA SER A 60 -13.27 15.26 0.16
C SER A 60 -11.78 15.57 0.01
N LEU A 61 -11.38 16.85 0.10
CA LEU A 61 -9.98 17.25 0.10
C LEU A 61 -9.26 16.81 1.38
N ILE A 62 -9.88 16.97 2.55
CA ILE A 62 -9.33 16.51 3.83
C ILE A 62 -9.09 15.00 3.76
N GLU A 63 -10.07 14.22 3.28
CA GLU A 63 -9.93 12.78 3.10
C GLU A 63 -8.72 12.43 2.23
N LEU A 64 -8.56 13.09 1.07
CA LEU A 64 -7.41 12.89 0.19
C LEU A 64 -6.08 13.20 0.89
N PHE A 65 -6.00 14.31 1.63
CA PHE A 65 -4.77 14.69 2.31
C PHE A 65 -4.40 13.72 3.43
N VAL A 66 -5.39 13.21 4.17
CA VAL A 66 -5.15 12.17 5.18
C VAL A 66 -4.64 10.88 4.53
N SER A 67 -5.23 10.45 3.41
CA SER A 67 -4.74 9.28 2.66
C SER A 67 -3.31 9.47 2.16
N VAL A 68 -2.98 10.65 1.64
CA VAL A 68 -1.64 11.02 1.18
C VAL A 68 -0.63 11.03 2.34
N ASP A 69 -1.03 11.51 3.51
CA ASP A 69 -0.18 11.50 4.71
C ASP A 69 0.06 10.07 5.20
N MET A 70 -0.99 9.26 5.31
CA MET A 70 -0.86 7.85 5.70
C MET A 70 0.04 7.06 4.75
N LEU A 71 -0.09 7.30 3.44
CA LEU A 71 0.83 6.75 2.43
C LEU A 71 2.29 7.19 2.66
N ALA A 72 2.51 8.47 2.99
CA ALA A 72 3.83 9.00 3.28
C ALA A 72 4.44 8.36 4.54
N GLN A 73 3.65 8.24 5.62
CA GLN A 73 4.05 7.58 6.87
C GLN A 73 4.41 6.12 6.62
N ASN A 74 3.57 5.36 5.92
CA ASN A 74 3.83 3.97 5.56
C ASN A 74 5.12 3.83 4.75
N ARG A 75 5.31 4.68 3.74
CA ARG A 75 6.52 4.69 2.91
C ARG A 75 7.78 4.99 3.73
N MET A 76 7.71 5.93 4.66
CA MET A 76 8.85 6.35 5.49
C MET A 76 9.20 5.29 6.54
N ASN A 77 8.21 4.61 7.09
CA ASN A 77 8.41 3.60 8.12
C ASN A 77 8.71 2.20 7.56
N ALA A 78 8.27 1.87 6.33
CA ALA A 78 8.47 0.55 5.73
C ALA A 78 9.91 0.03 5.75
N PRO A 79 10.97 0.83 5.48
CA PRO A 79 12.35 0.37 5.61
C PRO A 79 12.73 -0.09 7.01
N ARG A 80 12.14 0.52 8.05
CA ARG A 80 12.33 0.13 9.44
C ARG A 80 11.54 -1.13 9.77
N TRP A 81 10.25 -1.15 9.44
CA TRP A 81 9.35 -2.26 9.75
C TRP A 81 9.72 -3.57 9.05
N LEU A 82 10.27 -3.50 7.84
CA LEU A 82 10.58 -4.68 7.02
C LEU A 82 12.06 -5.09 7.09
N LYS A 83 12.86 -4.46 7.94
CA LYS A 83 14.27 -4.80 8.09
C LYS A 83 14.40 -6.19 8.74
N PRO A 84 15.31 -7.06 8.27
CA PRO A 84 15.63 -8.30 8.97
C PRO A 84 16.17 -8.02 10.38
N GLU A 85 15.66 -8.74 11.36
CA GLU A 85 16.05 -8.60 12.76
C GLU A 85 16.83 -9.82 13.23
N ARG A 86 17.98 -9.57 13.87
CA ARG A 86 18.75 -10.66 14.50
C ARG A 86 18.10 -11.01 15.83
N VAL A 87 17.86 -12.30 16.03
CA VAL A 87 17.32 -12.84 17.29
C VAL A 87 18.30 -13.82 17.90
N SER A 88 18.25 -13.97 19.22
CA SER A 88 19.12 -14.90 19.95
C SER A 88 18.95 -16.32 19.43
N SER A 89 20.07 -16.99 19.14
CA SER A 89 20.11 -18.42 18.82
C SER A 89 20.19 -19.31 20.07
N GLY A 90 20.10 -18.72 21.27
CA GLY A 90 20.15 -19.45 22.54
C GLY A 90 21.44 -20.25 22.70
N LEU A 91 21.29 -21.54 23.04
CA LEU A 91 22.43 -22.46 23.25
C LEU A 91 23.15 -22.85 21.95
N TYR A 92 22.60 -22.52 20.78
CA TYR A 92 23.22 -22.83 19.50
C TYR A 92 24.29 -21.78 19.14
N LEU A 93 25.44 -21.85 19.83
CA LEU A 93 26.58 -20.92 19.72
C LEU A 93 27.10 -20.70 18.29
N PHE A 94 26.94 -21.69 17.40
CA PHE A 94 27.38 -21.61 16.00
C PHE A 94 26.26 -21.28 15.01
N LYS A 95 25.04 -20.98 15.48
CA LYS A 95 23.90 -20.62 14.63
C LYS A 95 23.53 -19.15 14.77
N LYS A 96 22.97 -18.56 13.72
CA LYS A 96 22.41 -17.21 13.70
C LYS A 96 20.90 -17.28 13.53
N GLY A 97 20.15 -16.65 14.42
CA GLY A 97 18.70 -16.44 14.28
C GLY A 97 18.41 -15.13 13.57
N ILE A 98 17.58 -15.17 12.52
CA ILE A 98 17.14 -13.97 11.79
C ILE A 98 15.64 -14.10 11.55
N VAL A 99 14.90 -13.02 11.82
CA VAL A 99 13.49 -12.86 11.45
C VAL A 99 13.43 -11.98 10.20
N GLU A 100 12.74 -12.46 9.16
CA GLU A 100 12.55 -11.75 7.90
C GLU A 100 11.05 -11.57 7.60
N HIS A 101 10.70 -10.45 6.98
CA HIS A 101 9.34 -10.16 6.55
C HIS A 101 9.20 -10.40 5.05
N ARG A 102 8.29 -11.31 4.67
CA ARG A 102 8.06 -11.67 3.26
C ARG A 102 6.64 -11.31 2.82
N PRO A 103 6.45 -10.82 1.59
CA PRO A 103 5.12 -10.55 1.08
C PRO A 103 4.33 -11.87 0.90
N HIS A 104 3.05 -11.86 1.28
CA HIS A 104 2.20 -13.06 1.27
C HIS A 104 1.63 -13.41 -0.10
N GLY A 105 1.46 -12.44 -1.01
CA GLY A 105 0.86 -12.67 -2.32
C GLY A 105 -0.18 -11.61 -2.67
N VAL A 106 -1.21 -12.05 -3.39
CA VAL A 106 -2.38 -11.23 -3.75
C VAL A 106 -3.28 -11.05 -2.53
N VAL A 107 -3.66 -9.80 -2.26
CA VAL A 107 -4.54 -9.42 -1.16
C VAL A 107 -5.79 -8.76 -1.74
N VAL A 108 -6.96 -9.18 -1.25
CA VAL A 108 -8.24 -8.55 -1.57
C VAL A 108 -8.51 -7.45 -0.55
N VAL A 109 -8.82 -6.25 -1.03
CA VAL A 109 -9.22 -5.10 -0.20
C VAL A 109 -10.69 -4.80 -0.50
N ILE A 110 -11.54 -4.85 0.52
CA ILE A 110 -12.96 -4.50 0.44
C ILE A 110 -13.15 -3.28 1.34
N SER A 111 -13.27 -2.10 0.74
CA SER A 111 -13.43 -0.83 1.43
C SER A 111 -14.90 -0.39 1.50
N PRO A 112 -15.29 0.37 2.54
CA PRO A 112 -16.62 0.95 2.64
C PRO A 112 -16.74 2.21 1.76
N TRP A 113 -17.98 2.58 1.41
CA TRP A 113 -18.27 3.70 0.51
C TRP A 113 -18.12 5.09 1.15
N ASN A 114 -18.12 5.19 2.48
CA ASN A 114 -18.19 6.47 3.18
C ASN A 114 -16.84 7.20 3.25
N TYR A 115 -15.71 6.53 3.01
CA TYR A 115 -14.38 7.13 2.89
C TYR A 115 -13.55 6.39 1.81
N PRO A 116 -13.94 6.51 0.54
CA PRO A 116 -13.43 5.66 -0.54
C PRO A 116 -11.92 5.77 -0.79
N LEU A 117 -11.24 6.82 -0.32
CA LEU A 117 -9.79 6.97 -0.47
C LEU A 117 -8.99 6.57 0.76
N LEU A 118 -9.61 6.53 1.94
CA LEU A 118 -8.91 6.41 3.22
C LEU A 118 -8.90 4.99 3.78
N ILE A 119 -10.03 4.29 3.66
CA ILE A 119 -10.30 2.99 4.28
C ILE A 119 -10.43 1.94 3.18
#